data_AF-A0A2G8XS24-F1
#
_entry.id   AF-A0A2G8XS24-F1
#
_cell.length_a   1.000
_cell.length_b   1.000
_cell.length_c   1.000
_cell.angle_alpha   90.00
_cell.angle_beta   90.00
_cell.angle_gamma   90.00
#
_symmetry.space_group_name_H-M   'P 1'
#
loop_
_entity.id
_entity.type
_entity.pdbx_description
1 polymer ?
#
loop_
_entity_poly.entity_id
_entity_poly.type
_entity_poly.pdbx_seq_one_letter_code
_entity_poly.pdbx_strand_id
1 'polypeptide(L)'
;MAPQHPAAAVSTADPAEKDGTLEAAATGASACPRSAPTEQPSSAMHSRENTLGAQLFCCSGVDLGAQNSVLASADLAAPLAVDVEGNALSNRSTPSTEAFDGKLRLVGEEAEARATSNLRNTISHLPLWVAVKDEASLEKLKTRFPFSSFPAVSFDSRRREPVFTVAFDGESTQVGLTVVLAHFLKTVVSFAGTSRGRAVETRALAVALPSSFSTEEMSLVREACDLACLSRLVVPEVAESGDATDSDKNAAGEADGEKVDPTAGPLLLTRADALLNCWGCKHLPQVYAELPAGVCTPESGDEEGEVKFVALVDVGFAETSVQVAELRPRAEKDVNERQKIQDQIVMNRLSVVVDDALGTVDVGKPQ
;
A
#
# COMPACT_ATOMS: atom_id res chain seq x y z
N MET A 1 8.78 -27.42 -31.77
CA MET A 1 10.16 -26.92 -32.02
C MET A 1 10.36 -25.68 -31.17
N ALA A 2 11.14 -25.82 -30.09
CA ALA A 2 11.60 -24.73 -29.25
C ALA A 2 13.15 -24.82 -29.23
N PRO A 3 13.89 -23.70 -29.29
CA PRO A 3 15.34 -23.74 -29.37
C PRO A 3 15.96 -23.97 -27.98
N GLN A 4 16.93 -24.87 -27.94
CA GLN A 4 17.75 -25.23 -26.78
C GLN A 4 18.89 -24.21 -26.59
N HIS A 5 19.11 -23.75 -25.36
CA HIS A 5 20.35 -23.07 -24.96
C HIS A 5 21.40 -24.10 -24.47
N PRO A 6 22.69 -23.91 -24.73
CA PRO A 6 23.72 -24.90 -24.42
C PRO A 6 24.20 -24.84 -22.96
N ALA A 7 24.51 -26.02 -22.42
CA ALA A 7 25.01 -26.27 -21.07
C ALA A 7 26.49 -25.88 -20.91
N ALA A 8 26.83 -25.31 -19.76
CA ALA A 8 28.21 -25.04 -19.34
C ALA A 8 28.85 -26.28 -18.71
N ALA A 9 30.07 -26.59 -19.13
CA ALA A 9 30.85 -27.75 -18.71
C ALA A 9 31.49 -27.57 -17.33
N VAL A 10 31.34 -28.60 -16.48
CA VAL A 10 32.02 -28.77 -15.19
C VAL A 10 33.37 -29.45 -15.44
N SER A 11 34.46 -28.87 -14.93
CA SER A 11 35.79 -29.45 -14.95
C SER A 11 36.13 -29.99 -13.56
N THR A 12 36.40 -31.29 -13.49
CA THR A 12 36.83 -32.05 -12.31
C THR A 12 38.37 -32.07 -12.20
N ALA A 13 38.91 -31.87 -11.00
CA ALA A 13 40.25 -32.32 -10.63
C ALA A 13 40.32 -32.56 -9.11
N ASP A 14 40.71 -33.78 -8.75
CA ASP A 14 40.78 -34.37 -7.41
C ASP A 14 42.05 -33.98 -6.60
N PRO A 15 42.10 -34.29 -5.28
CA PRO A 15 43.02 -33.71 -4.31
C PRO A 15 44.31 -34.52 -4.10
N ALA A 16 45.33 -33.88 -3.53
CA ALA A 16 46.50 -34.56 -2.98
C ALA A 16 46.89 -33.93 -1.62
N GLU A 17 46.84 -34.77 -0.58
CA GLU A 17 47.40 -34.54 0.76
C GLU A 17 48.94 -34.50 0.74
N LYS A 18 49.53 -33.70 1.64
CA LYS A 18 50.73 -34.11 2.41
C LYS A 18 50.98 -33.23 3.64
N ASP A 19 51.30 -33.94 4.73
CA ASP A 19 51.71 -33.54 6.07
C ASP A 19 52.82 -32.48 6.19
N GLY A 20 52.81 -31.75 7.31
CA GLY A 20 53.92 -30.88 7.74
C GLY A 20 53.69 -30.12 9.05
N THR A 21 53.93 -30.83 10.16
CA THR A 21 54.17 -30.49 11.58
C THR A 21 54.53 -29.04 12.02
N LEU A 22 53.84 -28.62 13.11
CA LEU A 22 54.17 -27.76 14.27
C LEU A 22 55.48 -26.94 14.34
N GLU A 23 55.35 -25.65 14.71
CA GLU A 23 56.13 -25.05 15.82
C GLU A 23 55.36 -23.94 16.55
N ALA A 24 55.57 -23.88 17.86
CA ALA A 24 55.00 -22.93 18.80
C ALA A 24 56.08 -21.95 19.28
N ALA A 25 55.72 -20.69 19.51
CA ALA A 25 56.48 -19.82 20.41
C ALA A 25 55.55 -18.79 21.09
N ALA A 26 55.64 -18.78 22.41
CA ALA A 26 54.81 -18.03 23.33
C ALA A 26 55.52 -16.77 23.86
N THR A 27 54.69 -15.88 24.44
CA THR A 27 54.96 -14.99 25.59
C THR A 27 55.77 -13.70 25.42
N GLY A 28 55.21 -12.62 25.99
CA GLY A 28 55.89 -11.36 26.26
C GLY A 28 54.94 -10.27 26.77
N ALA A 29 54.45 -10.41 28.01
CA ALA A 29 53.73 -9.35 28.73
C ALA A 29 54.70 -8.29 29.28
N SER A 30 54.34 -7.00 29.24
CA SER A 30 54.86 -6.02 30.23
C SER A 30 54.07 -4.70 30.30
N ALA A 31 53.65 -4.40 31.53
CA ALA A 31 53.49 -3.10 32.21
C ALA A 31 52.42 -2.07 31.79
N CYS A 32 51.43 -1.90 32.68
CA CYS A 32 50.65 -0.66 32.87
C CYS A 32 51.51 0.48 33.46
N PRO A 33 51.14 1.74 33.21
CA PRO A 33 51.21 2.79 34.22
C PRO A 33 49.83 3.42 34.50
N ARG A 34 49.64 3.82 35.77
CA ARG A 34 48.46 4.50 36.31
C ARG A 34 48.54 6.02 36.10
N SER A 35 47.34 6.60 36.18
CA SER A 35 46.91 7.97 36.56
C SER A 35 46.99 9.11 35.54
N ALA A 36 45.82 9.75 35.41
CA ALA A 36 45.37 10.76 34.47
C ALA A 36 45.94 12.18 34.70
N PRO A 37 45.65 13.09 33.76
CA PRO A 37 44.86 14.25 34.11
C PRO A 37 43.53 14.31 33.33
N THR A 38 42.50 14.75 34.03
CA THR A 38 41.11 14.89 33.59
C THR A 38 40.98 15.91 32.46
N GLU A 39 40.80 15.46 31.22
CA GLU A 39 40.23 16.28 30.14
C GLU A 39 38.73 16.00 30.04
N GLN A 40 37.94 17.06 30.12
CA GLN A 40 36.49 17.03 29.94
C GLN A 40 36.15 16.49 28.54
N PRO A 41 35.18 15.58 28.38
CA PRO A 41 34.82 15.08 27.06
C PRO A 41 34.22 16.21 26.22
N SER A 42 34.90 16.55 25.13
CA SER A 42 34.41 17.48 24.11
C SER A 42 33.05 17.02 23.57
N SER A 43 32.15 17.97 23.31
CA SER A 43 30.76 17.77 22.86
C SER A 43 30.60 17.14 21.46
N ALA A 44 31.66 16.52 20.92
CA ALA A 44 31.72 15.95 19.57
C ALA A 44 31.26 14.48 19.51
N MET A 45 31.13 13.77 20.64
CA MET A 45 30.60 12.40 20.66
C MET A 45 29.06 12.36 20.75
N HIS A 46 28.43 13.33 21.44
CA HIS A 46 26.96 13.44 21.46
C HIS A 46 26.34 13.91 20.14
N SER A 47 27.12 14.50 19.23
CA SER A 47 26.61 14.85 17.90
C SER A 47 26.65 13.67 16.92
N ARG A 48 27.39 12.59 17.21
CA ARG A 48 27.49 11.39 16.35
C ARG A 48 26.48 10.31 16.74
N GLU A 49 26.10 10.23 18.01
CA GLU A 49 25.05 9.29 18.46
C GLU A 49 23.63 9.77 18.11
N ASN A 50 23.41 11.08 17.96
CA ASN A 50 22.12 11.63 17.53
C ASN A 50 21.84 11.51 16.01
N THR A 51 22.80 11.01 15.22
CA THR A 51 22.62 10.80 13.77
C THR A 51 22.29 9.34 13.40
N LEU A 52 22.39 8.41 14.36
CA LEU A 52 22.00 6.99 14.18
C LEU A 52 20.53 6.72 14.53
N GLY A 53 19.78 7.72 15.01
CA GLY A 53 18.43 7.57 15.57
C GLY A 53 17.26 8.07 14.72
N ALA A 54 17.50 8.61 13.51
CA ALA A 54 16.44 8.86 12.55
C ALA A 54 16.35 7.64 11.64
N GLN A 55 15.59 6.61 12.03
CA GLN A 55 15.12 5.64 11.05
C GLN A 55 14.42 6.45 9.94
N LEU A 56 15.05 6.54 8.77
CA LEU A 56 14.43 7.17 7.61
C LEU A 56 13.27 6.26 7.22
N PHE A 57 12.08 6.63 7.65
CA PHE A 57 10.88 5.93 7.25
C PHE A 57 10.61 6.14 5.77
N CYS A 58 9.89 5.21 5.15
CA CYS A 58 9.30 5.42 3.83
C CYS A 58 7.79 5.69 3.94
N CYS A 59 7.27 6.50 3.02
CA CYS A 59 5.84 6.54 2.71
C CYS A 59 5.53 5.45 1.67
N SER A 60 4.30 4.96 1.66
CA SER A 60 3.87 3.88 0.76
C SER A 60 2.49 4.13 0.17
N GLY A 61 2.27 3.61 -1.03
CA GLY A 61 1.01 3.65 -1.75
C GLY A 61 0.66 2.27 -2.27
N VAL A 62 -0.56 1.81 -2.01
CA VAL A 62 -1.10 0.57 -2.56
C VAL A 62 -2.19 0.89 -3.57
N ASP A 63 -2.02 0.48 -4.82
CA ASP A 63 -3.14 0.34 -5.75
C ASP A 63 -3.81 -1.01 -5.53
N LEU A 64 -5.00 -1.02 -4.94
CA LEU A 64 -5.75 -2.23 -4.61
C LEU A 64 -6.61 -2.65 -5.83
N GLY A 65 -5.94 -3.20 -6.84
CA GLY A 65 -6.54 -3.60 -8.12
C GLY A 65 -7.29 -4.93 -8.06
N ALA A 66 -8.34 -5.06 -8.86
CA ALA A 66 -9.22 -6.24 -8.87
C ALA A 66 -8.49 -7.52 -9.30
N GLN A 67 -7.52 -7.46 -10.21
CA GLN A 67 -6.71 -8.63 -10.57
C GLN A 67 -5.40 -8.65 -9.79
N ASN A 68 -4.66 -7.54 -9.81
CA ASN A 68 -3.37 -7.39 -9.14
C ASN A 68 -3.33 -6.09 -8.34
N SER A 69 -2.63 -6.12 -7.21
CA SER A 69 -2.30 -4.96 -6.41
C SER A 69 -0.86 -4.52 -6.66
N VAL A 70 -0.60 -3.22 -6.70
CA VAL A 70 0.74 -2.65 -6.90
C VAL A 70 1.14 -1.85 -5.67
N LEU A 71 2.34 -2.11 -5.16
CA LEU A 71 2.92 -1.37 -4.06
C LEU A 71 4.01 -0.44 -4.58
N ALA A 72 3.96 0.81 -4.18
CA ALA A 72 5.05 1.76 -4.37
C ALA A 72 5.47 2.37 -3.04
N SER A 73 6.73 2.76 -2.93
CA SER A 73 7.23 3.49 -1.78
C SER A 73 8.21 4.59 -2.20
N ALA A 74 8.41 5.55 -1.30
CA ALA A 74 9.46 6.56 -1.42
C ALA A 74 10.01 6.89 -0.02
N ASP A 75 11.27 7.30 0.05
CA ASP A 75 11.84 7.84 1.27
C ASP A 75 11.07 9.11 1.67
N LEU A 76 10.73 9.28 2.95
CA LEU A 76 10.04 10.49 3.42
C LEU A 76 10.86 11.77 3.18
N ALA A 77 12.19 11.65 3.12
CA ALA A 77 13.09 12.76 2.78
C ALA A 77 13.09 13.11 1.27
N ALA A 78 12.60 12.20 0.42
CA ALA A 78 12.54 12.36 -1.04
C ALA A 78 11.24 11.76 -1.60
N PRO A 79 10.05 12.28 -1.23
CA PRO A 79 8.76 11.64 -1.52
C PRO A 79 8.39 11.62 -3.02
N LEU A 80 9.14 12.31 -3.87
CA LEU A 80 8.99 12.28 -5.33
C LEU A 80 9.84 11.19 -5.99
N ALA A 81 10.79 10.59 -5.27
CA ALA A 81 11.59 9.45 -5.72
C ALA A 81 10.82 8.15 -5.43
N VAL A 82 9.71 7.98 -6.14
CA VAL A 82 8.81 6.83 -5.99
C VAL A 82 9.31 5.65 -6.80
N ASP A 83 9.37 4.49 -6.17
CA ASP A 83 9.72 3.23 -6.81
C ASP A 83 8.63 2.18 -6.56
N VAL A 84 8.38 1.35 -7.57
CA VAL A 84 7.49 0.18 -7.45
C VAL A 84 8.24 -0.94 -6.76
N GLU A 85 7.69 -1.43 -5.66
CA GLU A 85 8.30 -2.47 -4.83
C GLU A 85 8.11 -3.85 -5.46
N GLY A 86 9.11 -4.70 -5.28
CA GLY A 86 9.02 -6.11 -5.61
C GLY A 86 8.36 -6.88 -4.47
N ASN A 87 7.52 -7.87 -4.80
CA ASN A 87 6.98 -8.81 -3.83
C ASN A 87 7.97 -9.98 -3.56
N ALA A 88 7.51 -11.01 -2.85
CA ALA A 88 8.32 -12.19 -2.48
C ALA A 88 8.96 -12.90 -3.68
N LEU A 89 8.38 -12.80 -4.88
CA LEU A 89 8.89 -13.39 -6.12
C LEU A 89 9.56 -12.36 -7.05
N SER A 90 9.84 -11.15 -6.53
CA SER A 90 10.39 -10.02 -7.29
C SER A 90 9.50 -9.50 -8.43
N ASN A 91 8.21 -9.86 -8.42
CA ASN A 91 7.23 -9.26 -9.33
C ASN A 91 6.83 -7.87 -8.82
N ARG A 92 6.51 -6.96 -9.74
CA ARG A 92 6.10 -5.57 -9.45
C ARG A 92 4.59 -5.40 -9.26
N SER A 93 3.88 -6.50 -9.17
CA SER A 93 2.44 -6.55 -8.93
C SER A 93 2.13 -7.89 -8.26
N THR A 94 1.29 -7.87 -7.23
CA THR A 94 0.89 -9.05 -6.46
C THR A 94 -0.55 -9.39 -6.79
N PRO A 95 -0.89 -10.64 -7.20
CA PRO A 95 -2.27 -11.05 -7.41
C PRO A 95 -3.16 -10.73 -6.21
N SER A 96 -4.33 -10.17 -6.45
CA SER A 96 -5.29 -9.79 -5.40
C SER A 96 -6.10 -11.00 -4.93
N THR A 97 -5.38 -12.01 -4.46
CA THR A 97 -5.88 -13.35 -4.14
C THR A 97 -5.29 -13.82 -2.82
N GLU A 98 -6.11 -14.48 -2.01
CA GLU A 98 -5.71 -15.14 -0.77
C GLU A 98 -6.24 -16.58 -0.73
N ALA A 99 -5.44 -17.52 -0.23
CA ALA A 99 -5.83 -18.93 -0.12
C ALA A 99 -5.52 -19.50 1.27
N PHE A 100 -6.39 -20.39 1.74
CA PHE A 100 -6.19 -21.19 2.95
C PHE A 100 -5.74 -22.59 2.53
N ASP A 101 -4.51 -22.97 2.88
CA ASP A 101 -3.88 -24.23 2.48
C ASP A 101 -3.26 -24.93 3.69
N GLY A 102 -3.99 -25.91 4.24
CA GLY A 102 -3.62 -26.58 5.48
C GLY A 102 -3.54 -25.57 6.63
N LYS A 103 -2.33 -25.33 7.15
CA LYS A 103 -2.07 -24.39 8.25
C LYS A 103 -1.61 -23.01 7.79
N LEU A 104 -1.52 -22.79 6.47
CA LEU A 104 -0.98 -21.57 5.88
C LEU A 104 -2.09 -20.71 5.29
N ARG A 105 -1.94 -19.39 5.45
CA ARG A 105 -2.63 -18.39 4.65
C ARG A 105 -1.64 -17.89 3.61
N LEU A 106 -1.95 -18.12 2.35
CA LEU A 106 -1.12 -17.75 1.21
C LEU A 106 -1.68 -16.46 0.59
N VAL A 107 -0.82 -15.57 0.12
CA VAL A 107 -1.20 -14.30 -0.52
C VAL A 107 -0.49 -14.19 -1.86
N GLY A 108 -1.12 -13.55 -2.85
CA GLY A 108 -0.48 -13.27 -4.13
C GLY A 108 -0.33 -14.50 -4.99
N GLU A 109 0.84 -14.65 -5.59
CA GLU A 109 1.15 -15.72 -6.53
C GLU A 109 1.03 -17.12 -5.92
N GLU A 110 1.39 -17.28 -4.64
CA GLU A 110 1.23 -18.56 -3.95
C GLU A 110 -0.23 -18.96 -3.82
N ALA A 111 -1.12 -17.99 -3.57
CA ALA A 111 -2.56 -18.21 -3.52
C ALA A 111 -3.16 -18.44 -4.92
N GLU A 112 -2.74 -17.65 -5.91
CA GLU A 112 -3.21 -17.79 -7.29
C GLU A 112 -2.82 -19.15 -7.88
N ALA A 113 -1.64 -19.69 -7.57
CA ALA A 113 -1.23 -21.03 -7.97
C ALA A 113 -2.16 -22.15 -7.43
N ARG A 114 -2.93 -21.87 -6.37
CA ARG A 114 -3.93 -22.77 -5.77
C ARG A 114 -5.33 -22.56 -6.30
N ALA A 115 -5.56 -21.53 -7.11
CA ALA A 115 -6.88 -21.16 -7.62
C ALA A 115 -7.53 -22.23 -8.51
N THR A 116 -6.81 -23.27 -8.95
CA THR A 116 -7.40 -24.40 -9.72
C THR A 116 -7.54 -25.69 -8.89
N SER A 117 -6.59 -25.97 -7.99
CA SER A 117 -6.57 -27.19 -7.19
C SER A 117 -7.26 -27.05 -5.83
N ASN A 118 -7.43 -25.82 -5.32
CA ASN A 118 -7.95 -25.50 -3.99
C ASN A 118 -9.07 -24.43 -4.05
N LEU A 119 -9.97 -24.61 -5.02
CA LEU A 119 -11.03 -23.66 -5.42
C LEU A 119 -11.88 -23.17 -4.24
N ARG A 120 -12.26 -24.08 -3.34
CA ARG A 120 -13.18 -23.80 -2.22
C ARG A 120 -12.55 -22.98 -1.10
N ASN A 121 -11.22 -22.89 -1.08
CA ASN A 121 -10.45 -22.22 -0.04
C ASN A 121 -9.60 -21.08 -0.60
N THR A 122 -9.86 -20.66 -1.84
CA THR A 122 -9.15 -19.58 -2.52
C THR A 122 -10.13 -18.46 -2.84
N ILE A 123 -9.80 -17.23 -2.44
CA ILE A 123 -10.60 -16.03 -2.63
C ILE A 123 -9.83 -15.13 -3.61
N SER A 124 -10.25 -15.12 -4.87
CA SER A 124 -9.68 -14.27 -5.92
C SER A 124 -10.44 -12.96 -6.04
N HIS A 125 -9.78 -11.97 -6.64
CA HIS A 125 -10.34 -10.65 -6.90
C HIS A 125 -10.84 -9.93 -5.65
N LEU A 126 -10.06 -10.02 -4.56
CA LEU A 126 -10.39 -9.53 -3.22
C LEU A 126 -11.10 -8.17 -3.17
N PRO A 127 -10.69 -7.13 -3.92
CA PRO A 127 -11.34 -5.83 -3.83
C PRO A 127 -12.80 -5.87 -4.27
N LEU A 128 -13.16 -6.71 -5.25
CA LEU A 128 -14.54 -6.78 -5.75
C LEU A 128 -15.53 -7.33 -4.72
N TRP A 129 -15.05 -8.08 -3.72
CA TRP A 129 -15.87 -8.60 -2.64
C TRP A 129 -16.38 -7.52 -1.69
N VAL A 130 -15.75 -6.34 -1.66
CA VAL A 130 -16.18 -5.21 -0.79
C VAL A 130 -17.59 -4.74 -1.15
N ALA A 131 -17.97 -4.82 -2.43
CA ALA A 131 -19.31 -4.47 -2.91
C ALA A 131 -20.34 -5.61 -2.77
N VAL A 132 -19.93 -6.80 -2.30
CA VAL A 132 -20.80 -7.99 -2.16
C VAL A 132 -21.39 -8.03 -0.75
N LYS A 133 -22.63 -7.55 -0.63
CA LYS A 133 -23.31 -7.35 0.66
C LYS A 133 -24.42 -8.36 0.93
N ASP A 134 -24.86 -9.07 -0.11
CA ASP A 134 -25.98 -10.02 -0.09
C ASP A 134 -25.90 -11.02 -1.26
N GLU A 135 -26.83 -11.97 -1.29
CA GLU A 135 -26.89 -12.99 -2.34
C GLU A 135 -27.07 -12.36 -3.74
N ALA A 136 -27.82 -11.26 -3.86
CA ALA A 136 -28.07 -10.62 -5.15
C ALA A 136 -26.80 -10.00 -5.75
N SER A 137 -25.99 -9.34 -4.91
CA SER A 137 -24.68 -8.81 -5.30
C SER A 137 -23.65 -9.91 -5.56
N LEU A 138 -23.71 -11.02 -4.82
CA LEU A 138 -22.89 -12.20 -5.08
C LEU A 138 -23.19 -12.83 -6.45
N GLU A 139 -24.47 -13.00 -6.79
CA GLU A 139 -24.87 -13.54 -8.09
C GLU A 139 -24.47 -12.62 -9.25
N LYS A 140 -24.52 -11.29 -9.07
CA LYS A 140 -23.95 -10.33 -10.04
C LYS A 140 -22.46 -10.56 -10.25
N LEU A 141 -21.70 -10.74 -9.18
CA LEU A 141 -20.26 -11.00 -9.26
C LEU A 141 -19.97 -12.33 -9.98
N LYS A 142 -20.65 -13.42 -9.61
CA LYS A 142 -20.51 -14.73 -10.28
C LYS A 142 -20.86 -14.66 -11.76
N THR A 143 -21.95 -13.97 -12.11
CA THR A 143 -22.37 -13.78 -13.51
C THR A 143 -21.31 -13.04 -14.32
N ARG A 144 -20.66 -12.05 -13.70
CA ARG A 144 -19.61 -11.28 -14.35
C ARG A 144 -18.33 -12.09 -14.54
N PHE A 145 -18.00 -12.95 -13.58
CA PHE A 145 -16.78 -13.77 -13.57
C PHE A 145 -17.11 -15.28 -13.58
N PRO A 146 -17.73 -15.82 -14.64
CA PRO A 146 -18.25 -17.19 -14.66
C PRO A 146 -17.17 -18.28 -14.61
N PHE A 147 -15.92 -17.93 -14.89
CA PHE A 147 -14.76 -18.82 -14.85
C PHE A 147 -13.93 -18.68 -13.57
N SER A 148 -14.28 -17.72 -12.70
CA SER A 148 -13.63 -17.56 -11.41
C SER A 148 -14.20 -18.54 -10.39
N SER A 149 -13.39 -18.86 -9.40
CA SER A 149 -13.78 -19.77 -8.33
C SER A 149 -14.36 -18.98 -7.18
N PHE A 150 -15.43 -19.52 -6.59
CA PHE A 150 -16.12 -18.91 -5.48
C PHE A 150 -16.16 -19.91 -4.32
N PRO A 151 -15.61 -19.54 -3.14
CA PRO A 151 -15.81 -20.33 -1.93
C PRO A 151 -17.29 -20.32 -1.51
N ALA A 152 -17.65 -21.14 -0.52
CA ALA A 152 -18.97 -21.04 0.09
C ALA A 152 -19.05 -19.73 0.91
N VAL A 153 -20.11 -18.96 0.69
CA VAL A 153 -20.30 -17.63 1.27
C VAL A 153 -21.61 -17.59 2.04
N SER A 154 -21.57 -16.96 3.21
CA SER A 154 -22.72 -16.49 3.97
C SER A 154 -22.55 -14.99 4.24
N PHE A 155 -23.49 -14.35 4.92
CA PHE A 155 -23.45 -12.90 5.16
C PHE A 155 -23.64 -12.57 6.62
N ASP A 156 -22.78 -11.69 7.16
CA ASP A 156 -22.98 -11.12 8.48
C ASP A 156 -24.01 -9.99 8.38
N SER A 157 -25.19 -10.18 8.99
CA SER A 157 -26.27 -9.19 8.94
C SER A 157 -25.96 -7.87 9.66
N ARG A 158 -25.01 -7.86 10.60
CA ARG A 158 -24.60 -6.66 11.33
C ARG A 158 -23.54 -5.88 10.58
N ARG A 159 -22.54 -6.56 10.02
CA ARG A 159 -21.43 -5.93 9.28
C ARG A 159 -21.71 -5.72 7.80
N ARG A 160 -22.75 -6.37 7.26
CA ARG A 160 -23.11 -6.36 5.83
C ARG A 160 -21.92 -6.77 4.93
N GLU A 161 -21.13 -7.72 5.40
CA GLU A 161 -19.97 -8.25 4.67
C GLU A 161 -20.13 -9.75 4.38
N PRO A 162 -19.45 -10.28 3.35
CA PRO A 162 -19.44 -11.71 3.10
C PRO A 162 -18.55 -12.42 4.11
N VAL A 163 -18.99 -13.61 4.52
CA VAL A 163 -18.29 -14.53 5.42
C VAL A 163 -18.00 -15.81 4.65
N PHE A 164 -16.73 -16.07 4.43
CA PHE A 164 -16.24 -17.22 3.68
C PHE A 164 -16.15 -18.45 4.58
N THR A 165 -16.63 -19.58 4.11
CA THR A 165 -16.41 -20.88 4.75
C THR A 165 -15.25 -21.59 4.04
N VAL A 166 -14.15 -21.78 4.74
CA VAL A 166 -12.89 -22.35 4.24
C VAL A 166 -12.41 -23.48 5.15
N ALA A 167 -11.63 -24.42 4.62
CA ALA A 167 -10.92 -25.41 5.40
C ALA A 167 -9.56 -24.87 5.86
N PHE A 168 -9.34 -24.78 7.17
CA PHE A 168 -8.10 -24.32 7.77
C PHE A 168 -7.72 -25.21 8.96
N ASP A 169 -6.47 -25.67 8.98
CA ASP A 169 -5.95 -26.66 9.94
C ASP A 169 -6.84 -27.91 10.12
N GLY A 170 -7.43 -28.38 9.02
CA GLY A 170 -8.33 -29.54 9.03
C GLY A 170 -9.74 -29.25 9.56
N GLU A 171 -10.04 -28.02 9.95
CA GLU A 171 -11.35 -27.59 10.44
C GLU A 171 -12.07 -26.69 9.42
N SER A 172 -13.41 -26.70 9.47
CA SER A 172 -14.23 -25.77 8.70
C SER A 172 -14.33 -24.45 9.46
N THR A 173 -13.67 -23.41 8.95
CA THR A 173 -13.58 -22.08 9.57
C THR A 173 -14.39 -21.06 8.79
N GLN A 174 -15.05 -20.15 9.51
CA GLN A 174 -15.70 -18.97 8.93
C GLN A 174 -14.82 -17.74 9.12
N VAL A 175 -14.59 -17.00 8.04
CA VAL A 175 -13.75 -15.79 8.05
C VAL A 175 -14.45 -14.66 7.28
N GLY A 176 -14.62 -13.51 7.94
CA GLY A 176 -15.21 -12.32 7.33
C GLY A 176 -14.24 -11.62 6.37
N LEU A 177 -14.77 -10.94 5.36
CA LEU A 177 -13.98 -10.22 4.36
C LEU A 177 -12.98 -9.25 4.97
N THR A 178 -13.36 -8.50 6.01
CA THR A 178 -12.47 -7.56 6.70
C THR A 178 -11.20 -8.25 7.21
N VAL A 179 -11.29 -9.48 7.72
CA VAL A 179 -10.14 -10.27 8.22
C VAL A 179 -9.25 -10.77 7.07
N VAL A 180 -9.85 -11.10 5.93
CA VAL A 180 -9.11 -11.49 4.73
C VAL A 180 -8.36 -10.28 4.16
N LEU A 181 -9.04 -9.15 3.94
CA LEU A 181 -8.43 -7.92 3.45
C LEU A 181 -7.35 -7.38 4.39
N ALA A 182 -7.55 -7.45 5.70
CA ALA A 182 -6.54 -7.00 6.67
C ALA A 182 -5.23 -7.79 6.53
N HIS A 183 -5.32 -9.12 6.41
CA HIS A 183 -4.15 -9.96 6.21
C HIS A 183 -3.48 -9.71 4.86
N PHE A 184 -4.27 -9.61 3.78
CA PHE A 184 -3.78 -9.29 2.45
C PHE A 184 -3.01 -7.95 2.44
N LEU A 185 -3.64 -6.88 2.93
CA LEU A 185 -3.04 -5.54 2.97
C LEU A 185 -1.80 -5.51 3.84
N LYS A 186 -1.82 -6.13 5.03
CA LYS A 186 -0.66 -6.24 5.90
C LYS A 186 0.51 -6.95 5.20
N THR A 187 0.23 -8.02 4.47
CA THR A 187 1.24 -8.77 3.72
C THR A 187 1.81 -7.94 2.58
N VAL A 188 0.97 -7.30 1.77
CA VAL A 188 1.43 -6.44 0.68
C VAL A 188 2.27 -5.28 1.21
N VAL A 189 1.78 -4.54 2.19
CA VAL A 189 2.49 -3.38 2.76
C VAL A 189 3.82 -3.77 3.42
N SER A 190 3.96 -5.02 3.89
CA SER A 190 5.23 -5.50 4.49
C SER A 190 6.43 -5.45 3.53
N PHE A 191 6.19 -5.41 2.21
CA PHE A 191 7.26 -5.28 1.22
C PHE A 191 7.78 -3.85 1.06
N ALA A 192 7.05 -2.83 1.55
CA ALA A 192 7.46 -1.43 1.37
C ALA A 192 8.78 -1.13 2.08
N GLY A 193 9.69 -0.44 1.37
CA GLY A 193 10.99 -0.05 1.91
C GLY A 193 11.97 -1.21 2.13
N THR A 194 11.56 -2.47 1.96
CA THR A 194 12.40 -3.65 2.23
C THR A 194 13.63 -3.67 1.32
N SER A 195 13.46 -3.31 0.04
CA SER A 195 14.56 -3.18 -0.92
C SER A 195 15.62 -2.13 -0.53
N ARG A 196 15.26 -1.18 0.34
CA ARG A 196 16.12 -0.08 0.82
C ARG A 196 16.52 -0.24 2.31
N GLY A 197 16.08 -1.32 2.97
CA GLY A 197 16.28 -1.51 4.41
C GLY A 197 15.63 -0.43 5.27
N ARG A 198 14.48 0.11 4.83
CA ARG A 198 13.72 1.15 5.56
C ARG A 198 12.50 0.56 6.25
N ALA A 199 12.15 1.12 7.40
CA ALA A 199 10.87 0.86 8.05
C ALA A 199 9.77 1.69 7.38
N VAL A 200 8.55 1.16 7.35
CA VAL A 200 7.38 1.87 6.83
C VAL A 200 6.75 2.71 7.94
N GLU A 201 6.52 3.99 7.69
CA GLU A 201 5.67 4.81 8.55
C GLU A 201 4.21 4.53 8.19
N THR A 202 3.47 3.87 9.09
CA THR A 202 2.07 3.49 8.84
C THR A 202 1.16 4.70 8.64
N ARG A 203 1.52 5.86 9.22
CA ARG A 203 0.80 7.14 9.00
C ARG A 203 0.97 7.70 7.59
N ALA A 204 1.92 7.18 6.82
CA ALA A 204 2.24 7.63 5.47
C ALA A 204 1.85 6.56 4.43
N LEU A 205 0.75 5.83 4.69
CA LEU A 205 0.13 4.90 3.75
C LEU A 205 -1.05 5.56 3.02
N ALA A 206 -1.07 5.45 1.70
CA ALA A 206 -2.25 5.70 0.88
C ALA A 206 -2.72 4.41 0.22
N VAL A 207 -4.03 4.22 0.11
CA VAL A 207 -4.64 3.07 -0.58
C VAL A 207 -5.62 3.58 -1.62
N ALA A 208 -5.36 3.26 -2.88
CA ALA A 208 -6.25 3.54 -3.99
C ALA A 208 -7.23 2.38 -4.18
N LEU A 209 -8.52 2.69 -4.15
CA LEU A 209 -9.63 1.74 -4.23
C LEU A 209 -10.36 1.88 -5.58
N PRO A 210 -11.11 0.87 -6.05
CA PRO A 210 -11.94 1.00 -7.24
C PRO A 210 -12.78 2.28 -7.22
N SER A 211 -12.88 2.93 -8.38
CA SER A 211 -13.43 4.28 -8.46
C SER A 211 -14.95 4.32 -8.30
N SER A 212 -15.62 3.17 -8.42
CA SER A 212 -17.06 3.01 -8.19
C SER A 212 -17.44 2.86 -6.71
N PHE A 213 -16.46 2.75 -5.80
CA PHE A 213 -16.75 2.52 -4.39
C PHE A 213 -17.47 3.69 -3.72
N SER A 214 -18.52 3.35 -2.98
CA SER A 214 -19.24 4.22 -2.07
C SER A 214 -18.48 4.44 -0.76
N THR A 215 -18.90 5.45 0.01
CA THR A 215 -18.35 5.74 1.34
C THR A 215 -18.46 4.54 2.29
N GLU A 216 -19.53 3.74 2.21
CA GLU A 216 -19.71 2.53 3.03
C GLU A 216 -18.64 1.49 2.70
N GLU A 217 -18.36 1.26 1.42
CA GLU A 217 -17.34 0.31 0.95
C GLU A 217 -15.93 0.77 1.34
N MET A 218 -15.64 2.07 1.23
CA MET A 218 -14.39 2.64 1.71
C MET A 218 -14.23 2.50 3.23
N SER A 219 -15.32 2.60 4.00
CA SER A 219 -15.31 2.39 5.45
C SER A 219 -14.95 0.96 5.81
N LEU A 220 -15.45 -0.05 5.08
CA LEU A 220 -15.09 -1.45 5.31
C LEU A 220 -13.59 -1.68 5.07
N VAL A 221 -13.01 -1.08 4.03
CA VAL A 221 -11.57 -1.18 3.78
C VAL A 221 -10.76 -0.44 4.86
N ARG A 222 -11.27 0.67 5.40
CA ARG A 222 -10.67 1.34 6.55
C ARG A 222 -10.62 0.44 7.78
N GLU A 223 -11.70 -0.26 8.09
CA GLU A 223 -11.74 -1.23 9.19
C GLU A 223 -10.72 -2.37 8.97
N ALA A 224 -10.54 -2.83 7.74
CA ALA A 224 -9.51 -3.82 7.40
C ALA A 224 -8.10 -3.26 7.63
N CYS A 225 -7.86 -1.99 7.31
CA CYS A 225 -6.59 -1.32 7.61
C CYS A 225 -6.35 -1.19 9.12
N ASP A 226 -7.38 -0.84 9.89
CA ASP A 226 -7.31 -0.76 11.35
C ASP A 226 -6.95 -2.12 11.96
N LEU A 227 -7.62 -3.19 11.51
CA LEU A 227 -7.36 -4.57 11.93
C LEU A 227 -5.96 -5.05 11.53
N ALA A 228 -5.43 -4.55 10.41
CA ALA A 228 -4.07 -4.81 9.95
C ALA A 228 -3.00 -4.03 10.74
N CYS A 229 -3.40 -3.16 11.67
CA CYS A 229 -2.55 -2.20 12.37
C CYS A 229 -1.86 -1.19 11.43
N LEU A 230 -2.53 -0.85 10.33
CA LEU A 230 -2.07 0.15 9.36
C LEU A 230 -2.58 1.56 9.69
N SER A 231 -3.55 1.66 10.59
CA SER A 231 -3.95 2.92 11.25
C SER A 231 -3.32 3.02 12.63
N ARG A 232 -3.17 4.23 13.18
CA ARG A 232 -2.74 4.36 14.59
C ARG A 232 -3.75 3.67 15.49
N LEU A 233 -3.32 2.69 16.27
CA LEU A 233 -3.97 2.42 17.55
C LEU A 233 -3.66 3.61 18.46
N VAL A 234 -4.67 4.38 18.83
CA VAL A 234 -4.61 5.13 20.09
C VAL A 234 -4.66 4.05 21.16
N VAL A 235 -3.50 3.74 21.76
CA VAL A 235 -3.47 2.94 22.98
C VAL A 235 -4.01 3.86 24.07
N PRO A 236 -5.20 3.63 24.66
CA PRO A 236 -5.57 4.38 25.85
C PRO A 236 -4.48 4.10 26.87
N GLU A 237 -3.84 5.17 27.35
CA GLU A 237 -2.87 5.07 28.42
C GLU A 237 -3.54 4.31 29.56
N VAL A 238 -3.08 3.09 29.85
CA VAL A 238 -3.56 2.37 31.02
C VAL A 238 -3.07 3.22 32.18
N ALA A 239 -3.97 4.01 32.76
CA ALA A 239 -3.71 4.69 34.01
C ALA A 239 -3.22 3.59 34.97
N GLU A 240 -1.92 3.58 35.26
CA GLU A 240 -1.39 2.75 36.32
C GLU A 240 -2.25 3.04 37.54
N SER A 241 -2.93 2.01 38.05
CA SER A 241 -3.73 2.11 39.26
C SER A 241 -2.77 2.32 40.42
N GLY A 242 -2.32 3.57 40.59
CA GLY A 242 -1.72 4.08 41.79
C GLY A 242 -2.78 4.05 42.87
N ASP A 243 -2.48 3.29 43.92
CA ASP A 243 -3.25 3.17 45.14
C ASP A 243 -3.62 4.57 45.67
N ALA A 244 -4.89 4.95 45.53
CA ALA A 244 -5.43 6.20 46.03
C ALA A 244 -6.77 5.93 46.73
N THR A 245 -6.75 6.27 48.02
CA THR A 245 -7.75 6.03 49.05
C THR A 245 -9.12 6.62 48.76
N ASP A 246 -10.14 5.94 49.29
CA ASP A 246 -11.55 6.35 49.39
C ASP A 246 -11.72 7.75 50.02
N SER A 247 -11.72 8.80 49.21
CA SER A 247 -12.44 10.05 49.47
C SER A 247 -12.39 10.94 48.22
N ASP A 248 -13.41 10.85 47.38
CA ASP A 248 -14.07 12.00 46.71
C ASP A 248 -14.95 11.50 45.57
N LYS A 249 -16.10 10.93 45.95
CA LYS A 249 -17.26 10.80 45.05
C LYS A 249 -18.03 12.11 45.10
N ASN A 250 -17.81 12.99 44.11
CA ASN A 250 -18.84 13.81 43.45
C ASN A 250 -18.21 14.92 42.60
N ALA A 251 -17.85 14.58 41.37
CA ALA A 251 -17.87 15.52 40.26
C ALA A 251 -18.10 14.70 38.98
N ALA A 252 -19.36 14.61 38.54
CA ALA A 252 -19.68 14.17 37.20
C ALA A 252 -19.26 15.30 36.24
N GLY A 253 -17.99 15.31 35.85
CA GLY A 253 -17.53 16.01 34.67
C GLY A 253 -17.84 15.14 33.46
N GLU A 254 -18.55 15.69 32.48
CA GLU A 254 -18.64 15.12 31.15
C GLU A 254 -17.23 14.75 30.69
N ALA A 255 -17.01 13.46 30.40
CA ALA A 255 -15.82 13.04 29.69
C ALA A 255 -15.90 13.69 28.31
N ASP A 256 -15.14 14.78 28.12
CA ASP A 256 -14.86 15.33 26.81
C ASP A 256 -14.37 14.17 25.94
N GLY A 257 -15.22 13.75 25.01
CA GLY A 257 -14.93 12.67 24.08
C GLY A 257 -13.60 12.97 23.41
N GLU A 258 -12.63 12.10 23.64
CA GLU A 258 -11.31 12.18 23.03
C GLU A 258 -11.49 12.32 21.51
N LYS A 259 -11.10 13.49 20.98
CA LYS A 259 -11.19 13.77 19.55
C LYS A 259 -10.25 12.82 18.83
N VAL A 260 -10.77 11.69 18.36
CA VAL A 260 -10.13 10.85 17.34
C VAL A 260 -9.80 11.78 16.18
N ASP A 261 -8.52 11.99 15.91
CA ASP A 261 -8.10 12.71 14.71
C ASP A 261 -8.56 11.87 13.50
N PRO A 262 -9.55 12.34 12.71
CA PRO A 262 -10.07 11.58 11.58
C PRO A 262 -9.02 11.38 10.47
N THR A 263 -7.84 12.00 10.59
CA THR A 263 -6.69 11.86 9.71
C THR A 263 -5.63 10.84 10.20
N ALA A 264 -5.86 10.16 11.32
CA ALA A 264 -4.88 9.25 11.96
C ALA A 264 -4.76 7.84 11.32
N GLY A 265 -5.35 7.59 10.15
CA GLY A 265 -5.30 6.33 9.43
C GLY A 265 -4.81 6.49 7.98
N PRO A 266 -4.73 5.42 7.19
CA PRO A 266 -4.30 5.50 5.80
C PRO A 266 -5.25 6.40 4.99
N LEU A 267 -4.66 7.13 4.07
CA LEU A 267 -5.37 7.95 3.11
C LEU A 267 -6.05 7.03 2.09
N LEU A 268 -7.36 6.84 2.20
CA LEU A 268 -8.15 6.10 1.22
C LEU A 268 -8.60 7.07 0.13
N LEU A 269 -8.34 6.72 -1.12
CA LEU A 269 -8.70 7.51 -2.30
C LEU A 269 -9.36 6.59 -3.33
N THR A 270 -10.16 7.14 -4.23
CA THR A 270 -10.52 6.42 -5.45
C THR A 270 -9.28 6.27 -6.34
N ARG A 271 -9.21 5.23 -7.17
CA ARG A 271 -8.16 5.04 -8.17
C ARG A 271 -8.13 6.23 -9.13
N ALA A 272 -9.30 6.75 -9.49
CA ALA A 272 -9.47 8.00 -10.22
C ALA A 272 -8.71 9.18 -9.56
N ASP A 273 -8.93 9.45 -8.27
CA ASP A 273 -8.23 10.51 -7.53
C ASP A 273 -6.72 10.24 -7.45
N ALA A 274 -6.33 8.99 -7.16
CA ALA A 274 -4.92 8.60 -7.03
C ALA A 274 -4.15 8.78 -8.35
N LEU A 275 -4.74 8.39 -9.48
CA LEU A 275 -4.16 8.56 -10.81
C LEU A 275 -4.03 10.04 -11.16
N LEU A 276 -5.06 10.85 -10.89
CA LEU A 276 -5.01 12.28 -11.14
C LEU A 276 -3.90 12.94 -10.32
N ASN A 277 -3.82 12.65 -9.03
CA ASN A 277 -2.77 13.15 -8.14
C ASN A 277 -1.37 12.73 -8.59
N CYS A 278 -1.20 11.45 -8.92
CA CYS A 278 0.07 10.90 -9.42
C CYS A 278 0.50 11.57 -10.73
N TRP A 279 -0.44 11.71 -11.67
CA TRP A 279 -0.20 12.35 -12.95
C TRP A 279 0.24 13.81 -12.76
N GLY A 280 -0.51 14.59 -11.96
CA GLY A 280 -0.16 15.98 -11.66
C GLY A 280 1.22 16.13 -11.03
N CYS A 281 1.54 15.27 -10.04
CA CYS A 281 2.84 15.30 -9.36
C CYS A 281 4.02 15.01 -10.30
N LYS A 282 3.82 14.13 -11.28
CA LYS A 282 4.88 13.65 -12.18
C LYS A 282 5.07 14.52 -13.42
N HIS A 283 3.99 15.08 -13.95
CA HIS A 283 3.98 15.66 -15.30
C HIS A 283 3.89 17.18 -15.32
N LEU A 284 3.42 17.82 -14.25
CA LEU A 284 3.38 19.28 -14.16
C LEU A 284 4.74 19.85 -13.70
N PRO A 285 5.08 21.09 -14.11
CA PRO A 285 4.38 21.92 -15.09
C PRO A 285 4.75 21.60 -16.55
N GLN A 286 5.67 20.66 -16.79
CA GLN A 286 6.25 20.40 -18.12
C GLN A 286 5.19 20.13 -19.19
N VAL A 287 4.25 19.22 -18.92
CA VAL A 287 3.20 18.88 -19.90
C VAL A 287 2.29 20.07 -20.19
N TYR A 288 2.01 20.92 -19.19
CA TYR A 288 1.26 22.15 -19.43
C TYR A 288 1.99 23.07 -20.41
N ALA A 289 3.31 23.21 -20.31
CA ALA A 289 4.10 24.03 -21.24
C ALA A 289 4.16 23.44 -22.67
N GLU A 290 4.15 22.11 -22.81
CA GLU A 290 4.24 21.41 -24.10
C GLU A 290 2.89 21.30 -24.85
N LEU A 291 1.77 21.33 -24.13
CA LEU A 291 0.45 21.24 -24.74
C LEU A 291 0.18 22.46 -25.64
N PRO A 292 -0.32 22.26 -26.88
CA PRO A 292 -0.58 23.36 -27.80
C PRO A 292 -1.67 24.28 -27.25
N ALA A 293 -1.54 25.57 -27.54
CA ALA A 293 -2.58 26.54 -27.26
C ALA A 293 -3.83 26.26 -28.09
N GLY A 294 -4.96 26.14 -27.39
CA GLY A 294 -6.31 26.27 -27.95
C GLY A 294 -6.66 25.34 -29.10
N VAL A 295 -7.07 24.10 -28.81
CA VAL A 295 -8.01 23.37 -29.68
C VAL A 295 -9.47 23.54 -29.20
N CYS A 296 -9.69 24.04 -27.97
CA CYS A 296 -11.01 24.18 -27.36
C CYS A 296 -11.17 25.46 -26.51
N THR A 297 -10.77 26.64 -27.00
CA THR A 297 -11.11 27.91 -26.32
C THR A 297 -12.57 28.29 -26.61
N PRO A 298 -13.45 28.46 -25.59
CA PRO A 298 -14.76 29.07 -25.79
C PRO A 298 -14.58 30.51 -26.31
N GLU A 299 -15.40 30.94 -27.28
CA GLU A 299 -15.31 32.25 -27.93
C GLU A 299 -15.61 33.46 -27.02
N SER A 300 -15.83 33.26 -25.73
CA SER A 300 -16.08 34.34 -24.76
C SER A 300 -14.77 34.77 -24.12
N GLY A 301 -14.26 35.92 -24.55
CA GLY A 301 -13.04 36.52 -24.05
C GLY A 301 -13.08 36.84 -22.56
N ASP A 302 -11.99 36.48 -21.90
CA ASP A 302 -11.31 37.24 -20.85
C ASP A 302 -9.82 36.85 -20.96
N GLU A 303 -8.91 37.82 -20.87
CA GLU A 303 -7.45 37.62 -20.90
C GLU A 303 -6.93 36.98 -19.59
N GLU A 304 -7.54 35.90 -19.13
CA GLU A 304 -7.02 35.07 -18.04
C GLU A 304 -6.28 33.86 -18.62
N GLY A 305 -5.11 33.54 -18.05
CA GLY A 305 -4.09 32.66 -18.63
C GLY A 305 -4.60 31.38 -19.31
N GLU A 306 -3.89 30.98 -20.36
CA GLU A 306 -4.21 29.86 -21.25
C GLU A 306 -4.73 28.60 -20.52
N VAL A 307 -6.02 28.32 -20.65
CA VAL A 307 -6.66 27.13 -20.07
C VAL A 307 -6.40 25.92 -20.96
N LYS A 308 -5.97 24.80 -20.36
CA LYS A 308 -5.73 23.53 -21.06
C LYS A 308 -6.55 22.41 -20.43
N PHE A 309 -6.85 21.38 -21.20
CA PHE A 309 -7.60 20.22 -20.73
C PHE A 309 -6.81 18.94 -20.96
N VAL A 310 -6.89 18.04 -20.00
CA VAL A 310 -6.34 16.69 -20.07
C VAL A 310 -7.44 15.69 -19.75
N ALA A 311 -7.53 14.64 -20.54
CA ALA A 311 -8.36 13.48 -20.25
C ALA A 311 -7.48 12.30 -19.82
N LEU A 312 -7.79 11.70 -18.68
CA LEU A 312 -7.18 10.45 -18.21
C LEU A 312 -8.19 9.34 -18.43
N VAL A 313 -7.79 8.33 -19.21
CA VAL A 313 -8.59 7.12 -19.47
C VAL A 313 -7.85 5.95 -18.83
N ASP A 314 -8.49 5.33 -17.84
CA ASP A 314 -7.97 4.14 -17.14
C ASP A 314 -8.89 2.96 -17.44
N VAL A 315 -8.39 1.98 -18.19
CA VAL A 315 -9.10 0.74 -18.51
C VAL A 315 -8.47 -0.37 -17.68
N GLY A 316 -9.10 -0.68 -16.55
CA GLY A 316 -8.64 -1.69 -15.61
C GLY A 316 -9.15 -3.09 -15.91
N PHE A 317 -8.95 -4.00 -14.96
CA PHE A 317 -9.47 -5.36 -15.08
C PHE A 317 -11.00 -5.43 -15.02
N ALA A 318 -11.59 -4.70 -14.07
CA ALA A 318 -13.01 -4.78 -13.72
C ALA A 318 -13.72 -3.41 -13.73
N GLU A 319 -13.05 -2.34 -14.14
CA GLU A 319 -13.66 -1.02 -14.28
C GLU A 319 -12.93 -0.21 -15.35
N THR A 320 -13.63 0.74 -15.94
CA THR A 320 -13.06 1.77 -16.79
C THR A 320 -13.45 3.13 -16.22
N SER A 321 -12.48 4.02 -16.07
CA SER A 321 -12.74 5.40 -15.68
C SER A 321 -12.22 6.39 -16.72
N VAL A 322 -12.99 7.45 -16.95
CA VAL A 322 -12.61 8.58 -17.78
C VAL A 322 -12.76 9.84 -16.95
N GLN A 323 -11.68 10.61 -16.83
CA GLN A 323 -11.65 11.86 -16.08
C GLN A 323 -11.18 12.98 -16.98
N VAL A 324 -11.82 14.14 -16.87
CA VAL A 324 -11.36 15.37 -17.53
C VAL A 324 -10.94 16.35 -16.45
N ALA A 325 -9.73 16.87 -16.58
CA ALA A 325 -9.21 17.91 -15.71
C ALA A 325 -8.81 19.14 -16.53
N GLU A 326 -9.06 20.30 -15.93
CA GLU A 326 -8.65 21.59 -16.43
C GLU A 326 -7.34 22.00 -15.77
N LEU A 327 -6.43 22.59 -16.56
CA LEU A 327 -5.12 23.07 -16.14
C LEU A 327 -5.04 24.57 -16.39
N ARG A 328 -4.63 25.31 -15.37
CA ARG A 328 -4.53 26.79 -15.41
C ARG A 328 -3.24 27.23 -14.70
N PRO A 329 -2.54 28.28 -15.15
CA PRO A 329 -1.49 28.90 -14.36
C PRO A 329 -2.07 29.43 -13.04
N ARG A 330 -1.34 29.23 -11.94
CA ARG A 330 -1.66 29.88 -10.66
C ARG A 330 -1.29 31.37 -10.75
N ALA A 331 -2.12 32.24 -10.20
CA ALA A 331 -1.83 33.67 -10.16
C ALA A 331 -0.51 33.95 -9.41
N GLU A 332 0.32 34.86 -9.91
CA GLU A 332 1.66 35.17 -9.35
C GLU A 332 1.62 35.54 -7.85
N LYS A 333 0.52 36.14 -7.38
CA LYS A 333 0.34 36.52 -5.97
C LYS A 333 0.19 35.35 -5.00
N ASP A 334 -0.11 34.16 -5.52
CA ASP A 334 -0.36 32.94 -4.73
C ASP A 334 0.83 31.96 -4.75
N VAL A 335 1.89 32.30 -5.48
CA VAL A 335 3.10 31.47 -5.61
C VAL A 335 4.07 31.84 -4.48
N ASN A 336 4.17 30.95 -3.49
CA ASN A 336 5.14 31.07 -2.40
C ASN A 336 6.46 30.39 -2.81
N GLU A 337 7.62 30.95 -2.47
CA GLU A 337 8.94 30.37 -2.74
C GLU A 337 9.13 28.95 -2.17
N ARG A 338 8.28 28.53 -1.22
CA ARG A 338 8.27 27.17 -0.63
C ARG A 338 7.36 26.17 -1.35
N GLN A 339 6.58 26.57 -2.35
CA GLN A 339 5.69 25.68 -3.09
C GLN A 339 6.48 24.81 -4.07
N LYS A 340 5.96 23.62 -4.36
CA LYS A 340 6.57 22.73 -5.34
C LYS A 340 6.36 23.33 -6.74
N ILE A 341 7.26 23.04 -7.66
CA ILE A 341 7.15 23.56 -9.04
C ILE A 341 5.86 23.11 -9.74
N GLN A 342 5.35 21.92 -9.37
CA GLN A 342 4.05 21.40 -9.81
C GLN A 342 2.89 22.33 -9.44
N ASP A 343 2.99 23.07 -8.32
CA ASP A 343 1.92 23.90 -7.78
C ASP A 343 1.71 25.19 -8.58
N GLN A 344 2.63 25.50 -9.51
CA GLN A 344 2.50 26.62 -10.46
C GLN A 344 1.31 26.43 -11.41
N ILE A 345 0.87 25.20 -11.63
CA ILE A 345 -0.30 24.88 -12.44
C ILE A 345 -1.40 24.33 -11.53
N VAL A 346 -2.54 25.00 -11.50
CA VAL A 346 -3.75 24.49 -10.86
C VAL A 346 -4.36 23.44 -11.76
N MET A 347 -4.56 22.24 -11.22
CA MET A 347 -5.32 21.16 -11.87
C MET A 347 -6.65 20.99 -11.14
N ASN A 348 -7.75 21.18 -11.87
CA ASN A 348 -9.10 21.03 -11.35
C ASN A 348 -9.85 19.95 -12.13
N ARG A 349 -10.32 18.89 -11.45
CA ARG A 349 -11.14 17.88 -12.11
C ARG A 349 -12.51 18.47 -12.43
N LEU A 350 -12.89 18.41 -13.71
CA LEU A 350 -14.20 18.84 -14.19
C LEU A 350 -15.23 17.72 -14.14
N SER A 351 -14.81 16.51 -14.52
CA SER A 351 -15.70 15.35 -14.55
C SER A 351 -14.93 14.05 -14.32
N VAL A 352 -15.66 13.07 -13.80
CA VAL A 352 -15.27 11.67 -13.74
C VAL A 352 -16.49 10.83 -14.09
N VAL A 353 -16.30 9.87 -14.99
CA VAL A 353 -17.26 8.82 -15.29
C VAL A 353 -16.58 7.50 -15.03
N VAL A 354 -17.24 6.62 -14.29
CA VAL A 354 -16.77 5.28 -13.98
C VAL A 354 -17.81 4.30 -14.50
N ASP A 355 -17.37 3.34 -15.31
CA ASP A 355 -18.17 2.19 -15.72
C ASP A 355 -17.56 0.96 -15.05
N ASP A 356 -18.26 0.46 -14.03
CA ASP A 356 -17.87 -0.73 -13.28
C ASP A 356 -18.32 -2.03 -13.98
N ALA A 357 -18.99 -1.96 -15.13
CA ALA A 357 -19.35 -3.09 -15.97
C ALA A 357 -18.44 -3.24 -17.19
N LEU A 358 -17.55 -2.26 -17.44
CA LEU A 358 -16.60 -2.26 -18.54
C LEU A 358 -15.17 -2.40 -18.01
N GLY A 359 -14.60 -3.60 -18.09
CA GLY A 359 -13.18 -3.83 -17.87
C GLY A 359 -12.57 -4.76 -18.91
N THR A 360 -11.26 -5.01 -18.82
CA THR A 360 -10.60 -5.99 -19.71
C THR A 360 -11.18 -7.40 -19.56
N VAL A 361 -11.76 -7.75 -18.41
CA VAL A 361 -12.47 -9.03 -18.22
C VAL A 361 -13.71 -9.18 -19.10
N ASP A 362 -14.27 -8.06 -19.58
CA ASP A 362 -15.49 -8.04 -20.37
C ASP A 362 -15.20 -8.15 -21.89
N VAL A 363 -13.92 -8.11 -22.28
CA VAL A 363 -13.45 -8.29 -23.66
C VAL A 363 -13.62 -9.76 -24.07
N GLY A 364 -14.68 -10.06 -24.84
CA GLY A 364 -14.95 -11.40 -25.37
C GLY A 364 -16.31 -11.99 -24.99
N LYS A 365 -17.16 -11.26 -24.25
CA LYS A 365 -18.58 -11.63 -24.13
C LYS A 365 -19.23 -11.50 -25.51
N PRO A 366 -19.85 -12.56 -26.07
CA PRO A 366 -20.65 -12.40 -27.28
C PRO A 366 -21.76 -11.39 -26.98
N GLN A 367 -21.89 -10.38 -27.85
CA GLN A 367 -22.95 -9.36 -27.79
C GLN A 367 -24.34 -9.97 -27.95
#